data_AF-A0A512N5N8-F1
#
_entry.id   AF-A0A512N5N8-F1
#
_cell.length_a   1.000
_cell.length_b   1.000
_cell.length_c   1.000
_cell.angle_alpha   90.00
_cell.angle_beta   90.00
_cell.angle_gamma   90.00
#
_symmetry.space_group_name_H-M   'P 1'
#
loop_
_entity.id
_entity.type
_entity.pdbx_description
1 polymer ?
#
loop_
_entity_poly.entity_id
_entity_poly.type
_entity_poly.pdbx_seq_one_letter_code
_entity_poly.pdbx_strand_id
1 'polypeptide(L)'
;MGDLRIVHPITVPNAAVPAAEVVPALQGLVNAVVEAAEMGKAISCRKGCGACCRQLVPVSRTEGERLLQVVEAMPAERREVLKARFAAAEAAIEGGGLTERRGRSDRELSTAYFALGVPCPFLEDESCSIHPERPLVCREYLVTSPAALCAGPKQEGVTPVAVPKVSMAARRLQDEKDDWFPLAMLMAWARTRSRKVERRTGPEWVQRFLKRMSSASS
;
A
#
# COMPACT_ATOMS: atom_id res chain seq x y z
N MET A 1 -28.22 -0.19 10.86
CA MET A 1 -27.32 0.15 9.74
C MET A 1 -27.37 1.66 9.58
N GLY A 2 -26.23 2.35 9.63
CA GLY A 2 -26.14 3.78 9.41
C GLY A 2 -25.30 4.06 8.17
N ASP A 3 -25.58 5.16 7.49
CA ASP A 3 -24.81 5.57 6.32
C ASP A 3 -23.47 6.18 6.74
N LEU A 4 -22.37 5.74 6.12
CA LEU A 4 -21.07 6.41 6.23
C LEU A 4 -21.02 7.54 5.21
N ARG A 5 -21.07 8.80 5.67
CA ARG A 5 -20.92 9.99 4.81
C ARG A 5 -19.50 10.53 4.92
N ILE A 6 -18.79 10.56 3.79
CA ILE A 6 -17.43 11.04 3.69
C ILE A 6 -17.45 12.30 2.81
N VAL A 7 -17.06 13.44 3.38
CA VAL A 7 -16.93 14.71 2.66
C VAL A 7 -15.47 15.14 2.74
N HIS A 8 -14.75 15.02 1.63
CA HIS A 8 -13.33 15.40 1.56
C HIS A 8 -13.06 16.16 0.26
N PRO A 9 -12.48 17.38 0.33
CA PRO A 9 -12.09 18.10 -0.89
C PRO A 9 -10.93 17.36 -1.58
N ILE A 10 -11.12 17.00 -2.84
CA ILE A 10 -10.08 16.36 -3.66
C ILE A 10 -9.42 17.43 -4.51
N THR A 11 -8.13 17.68 -4.27
CA THR A 11 -7.31 18.59 -5.10
C THR A 11 -6.42 17.77 -6.01
N VAL A 12 -6.51 18.01 -7.32
CA VAL A 12 -5.70 17.32 -8.34
C VAL A 12 -5.29 18.28 -9.46
N PRO A 13 -4.17 18.01 -10.17
CA PRO A 13 -3.77 18.82 -11.31
C PRO A 13 -4.84 18.84 -12.42
N ASN A 14 -5.14 20.01 -12.96
CA ASN A 14 -6.02 20.11 -14.14
C ASN A 14 -5.30 19.72 -15.44
N ALA A 15 -3.96 19.77 -15.45
CA ALA A 15 -3.14 19.38 -16.60
C ALA A 15 -3.03 17.85 -16.74
N ALA A 16 -2.67 17.38 -17.93
CA ALA A 16 -2.40 15.97 -18.19
C ALA A 16 -1.12 15.49 -17.47
N VAL A 17 -1.29 14.63 -16.47
CA VAL A 17 -0.24 14.12 -15.59
C VAL A 17 -0.21 12.58 -15.59
N PRO A 18 0.94 11.97 -15.27
CA PRO A 18 1.01 10.54 -14.93
C PRO A 18 0.10 10.20 -13.75
N ALA A 19 -0.37 8.95 -13.65
CA ALA A 19 -1.25 8.54 -12.55
C ALA A 19 -0.58 8.67 -11.16
N ALA A 20 0.75 8.56 -11.08
CA ALA A 20 1.49 8.75 -9.83
C ALA A 20 1.22 10.11 -9.17
N GLU A 21 0.94 11.16 -9.97
CA GLU A 21 0.71 12.52 -9.49
C GLU A 21 -0.62 12.70 -8.76
N VAL A 22 -1.58 11.78 -8.94
CA VAL A 22 -2.85 11.82 -8.20
C VAL A 22 -2.85 10.94 -6.95
N VAL A 23 -1.79 10.16 -6.70
CA VAL A 23 -1.71 9.31 -5.50
C VAL A 23 -1.91 10.09 -4.19
N PRO A 24 -1.36 11.30 -3.99
CA PRO A 24 -1.63 12.09 -2.78
C PRO A 24 -3.12 12.40 -2.58
N ALA A 25 -3.85 12.67 -3.67
CA ALA A 25 -5.29 12.91 -3.61
C ALA A 25 -6.08 11.64 -3.26
N LEU A 26 -5.66 10.48 -3.80
CA LEU A 26 -6.23 9.17 -3.44
C LEU A 26 -5.94 8.81 -1.98
N GLN A 27 -4.75 9.12 -1.48
CA GLN A 27 -4.39 8.95 -0.07
C GLN A 27 -5.28 9.81 0.83
N GLY A 28 -5.57 11.06 0.45
CA GLY A 28 -6.52 11.93 1.16
C GLY A 28 -7.92 11.34 1.24
N LEU A 29 -8.43 10.82 0.13
CA LEU A 29 -9.73 10.12 0.10
C LEU A 29 -9.74 8.89 1.00
N VAL A 30 -8.70 8.04 0.95
CA VAL A 30 -8.60 6.86 1.82
C VAL A 30 -8.48 7.26 3.29
N ASN A 31 -7.73 8.32 3.62
CA ASN A 31 -7.66 8.82 5.00
C ASN A 31 -9.05 9.23 5.48
N ALA A 32 -9.85 9.93 4.68
CA ALA A 32 -11.20 10.33 5.07
C ALA A 32 -12.14 9.11 5.30
N VAL A 33 -11.98 8.04 4.51
CA VAL A 33 -12.68 6.76 4.75
C VAL A 33 -12.25 6.15 6.07
N VAL A 34 -10.95 6.13 6.34
CA VAL A 34 -10.35 5.55 7.55
C VAL A 34 -10.78 6.32 8.80
N GLU A 35 -10.69 7.65 8.78
CA GLU A 35 -11.11 8.55 9.88
C GLU A 35 -12.57 8.30 10.27
N ALA A 36 -13.45 8.18 9.26
CA ALA A 36 -14.86 7.89 9.50
C ALA A 36 -15.08 6.47 10.05
N ALA A 37 -14.27 5.49 9.65
CA ALA A 37 -14.35 4.10 10.11
C ALA A 37 -13.76 3.89 11.51
N GLU A 38 -12.77 4.70 11.94
CA GLU A 38 -12.13 4.59 13.25
C GLU A 38 -12.77 5.46 14.34
N MET A 39 -13.70 6.36 13.97
CA MET A 39 -14.39 7.24 14.89
C MET A 39 -14.99 6.47 16.09
N GLY A 40 -14.64 6.90 17.30
CA GLY A 40 -15.09 6.28 18.55
C GLY A 40 -14.40 4.96 18.93
N LYS A 41 -13.35 4.55 18.20
CA LYS A 41 -12.58 3.32 18.49
C LYS A 41 -11.23 3.64 19.11
N ALA A 42 -10.78 2.80 20.04
CA ALA A 42 -9.43 2.85 20.57
C ALA A 42 -8.47 2.09 19.63
N ILE A 43 -7.75 2.82 18.79
CA ILE A 43 -6.83 2.25 17.82
C ILE A 43 -5.49 1.90 18.48
N SER A 44 -5.03 0.67 18.26
CA SER A 44 -3.75 0.17 18.81
C SER A 44 -2.54 0.62 18.02
N CYS A 45 -2.70 0.86 16.72
CA CYS A 45 -1.64 1.28 15.82
C CYS A 45 -1.17 2.70 16.18
N ARG A 46 0.12 2.83 16.48
CA ARG A 46 0.77 4.11 16.82
C ARG A 46 2.20 4.14 16.29
N LYS A 47 2.87 5.30 16.37
CA LYS A 47 4.32 5.36 16.10
C LYS A 47 5.05 4.33 16.97
N GLY A 48 5.96 3.55 16.38
CA GLY A 48 6.62 2.41 17.03
C GLY A 48 5.86 1.08 17.00
N CYS A 49 4.70 0.99 16.31
CA CYS A 49 3.88 -0.22 16.18
C CYS A 49 4.14 -0.97 14.87
N GLY A 50 5.40 -1.30 14.57
CA GLY A 50 5.83 -1.94 13.32
C GLY A 50 5.50 -3.43 13.17
N ALA A 51 4.68 -4.00 14.06
CA ALA A 51 4.33 -5.43 14.05
C ALA A 51 3.74 -5.90 12.72
N CYS A 52 2.80 -5.13 12.14
CA CYS A 52 2.19 -5.46 10.84
C CYS A 52 3.08 -5.11 9.64
N CYS A 53 4.18 -4.36 9.83
CA CYS A 53 5.08 -3.96 8.75
C CYS A 53 6.00 -5.09 8.26
N ARG A 54 5.65 -6.35 8.58
CA ARG A 54 6.22 -7.59 8.02
C ARG A 54 5.18 -8.39 7.22
N GLN A 55 3.96 -7.85 7.07
CA GLN A 55 2.94 -8.38 6.17
C GLN A 55 3.29 -8.09 4.72
N LEU A 56 2.79 -8.94 3.81
CA LEU A 56 2.81 -8.68 2.39
C LEU A 56 1.92 -7.47 2.10
N VAL A 57 2.54 -6.38 1.65
CA VAL A 57 1.83 -5.15 1.26
C VAL A 57 1.65 -5.16 -0.26
N PRO A 58 0.43 -5.38 -0.79
CA PRO A 58 0.19 -5.29 -2.23
C PRO A 58 0.18 -3.83 -2.67
N VAL A 59 0.95 -3.51 -3.70
CA VAL A 59 1.10 -2.16 -4.25
C VAL A 59 0.71 -2.18 -5.72
N SER A 60 -0.16 -1.24 -6.13
CA SER A 60 -0.52 -1.07 -7.54
C SER A 60 0.65 -0.50 -8.35
N ARG A 61 0.61 -0.61 -9.69
CA ARG A 61 1.57 0.08 -10.55
C ARG A 61 1.67 1.57 -10.22
N THR A 62 0.52 2.24 -10.07
CA THR A 62 0.43 3.67 -9.79
C THR A 62 1.12 4.06 -8.48
N GLU A 63 0.86 3.31 -7.40
CA GLU A 63 1.54 3.55 -6.12
C GLU A 63 3.03 3.21 -6.20
N GLY A 64 3.41 2.17 -6.96
CA GLY A 64 4.81 1.83 -7.21
C GLY A 64 5.58 2.97 -7.87
N GLU A 65 4.99 3.60 -8.90
CA GLU A 65 5.58 4.76 -9.57
C GLU A 65 5.74 5.95 -8.60
N ARG A 66 4.74 6.21 -7.75
CA ARG A 66 4.85 7.25 -6.69
C ARG A 66 5.94 6.92 -5.68
N LEU A 67 6.03 5.68 -5.21
CA LEU A 67 7.05 5.27 -4.25
C LEU A 67 8.46 5.39 -4.83
N LEU A 68 8.65 5.13 -6.13
CA LEU A 68 9.92 5.39 -6.80
C LEU A 68 10.27 6.88 -6.79
N GLN A 69 9.33 7.77 -7.10
CA GLN A 69 9.55 9.23 -7.00
C GLN A 69 9.93 9.64 -5.57
N VAL A 70 9.26 9.08 -4.56
CA VAL A 70 9.56 9.32 -3.14
C VAL A 70 10.98 8.89 -2.79
N VAL A 71 11.41 7.71 -3.23
CA VAL A 71 12.79 7.24 -3.02
C VAL A 71 13.79 8.11 -3.78
N GLU A 72 13.51 8.45 -5.04
CA GLU A 72 14.41 9.25 -5.89
C GLU A 72 14.65 10.65 -5.34
N ALA A 73 13.65 11.25 -4.68
CA ALA A 73 13.74 12.55 -4.03
C ALA A 73 14.54 12.56 -2.71
N MET A 74 14.92 11.39 -2.16
CA MET A 74 15.70 11.31 -0.92
C MET A 74 17.19 11.59 -1.15
N PRO A 75 17.94 12.01 -0.10
CA PRO A 75 19.39 12.11 -0.14
C PRO A 75 20.07 10.82 -0.63
N ALA A 76 21.26 10.93 -1.24
CA ALA A 76 21.95 9.78 -1.84
C ALA A 76 22.24 8.69 -0.80
N GLU A 77 22.69 9.07 0.39
CA GLU A 77 23.00 8.19 1.51
C GLU A 77 21.74 7.40 1.92
N ARG A 78 20.60 8.09 1.96
CA ARG A 78 19.32 7.49 2.29
C ARG A 78 18.86 6.50 1.23
N ARG A 79 19.06 6.83 -0.05
CA ARG A 79 18.74 5.93 -1.17
C ARG A 79 19.59 4.67 -1.13
N GLU A 80 20.87 4.75 -0.80
CA GLU A 80 21.73 3.57 -0.67
C GLU A 80 21.29 2.63 0.46
N VAL A 81 20.92 3.18 1.62
CA VAL A 81 20.35 2.39 2.73
C VAL A 81 19.09 1.66 2.28
N LEU A 82 18.18 2.35 1.58
CA LEU A 82 16.95 1.74 1.08
C LEU A 82 17.22 0.67 0.03
N LYS A 83 18.12 0.91 -0.92
CA LYS A 83 18.53 -0.09 -1.93
C LYS A 83 19.03 -1.37 -1.28
N ALA A 84 19.88 -1.26 -0.25
CA ALA A 84 20.37 -2.41 0.49
C ALA A 84 19.23 -3.19 1.18
N ARG A 85 18.27 -2.49 1.79
CA ARG A 85 17.09 -3.14 2.41
C ARG A 85 16.18 -3.81 1.38
N PHE A 86 15.95 -3.18 0.23
CA PHE A 86 15.20 -3.80 -0.87
C PHE A 86 15.91 -5.05 -1.41
N ALA A 87 17.23 -4.99 -1.62
CA ALA A 87 18.01 -6.15 -2.05
C ALA A 87 17.94 -7.32 -1.05
N ALA A 88 18.04 -7.03 0.26
CA ALA A 88 17.88 -8.04 1.30
C ALA A 88 16.47 -8.66 1.30
N ALA A 89 15.43 -7.84 1.14
CA ALA A 89 14.06 -8.33 1.05
C ALA A 89 13.83 -9.20 -0.19
N GLU A 90 14.33 -8.76 -1.35
CA GLU A 90 14.29 -9.52 -2.61
C GLU A 90 14.94 -10.90 -2.44
N ALA A 91 16.16 -10.96 -1.87
CA ALA A 91 16.88 -12.22 -1.66
C ALA A 91 16.12 -13.17 -0.71
N ALA A 92 15.49 -12.64 0.34
CA ALA A 92 14.70 -13.45 1.27
C ALA A 92 13.41 -13.99 0.62
N ILE A 93 12.74 -13.18 -0.21
CA ILE A 93 11.54 -13.57 -0.95
C ILE A 93 11.87 -14.64 -2.00
N GLU A 94 13.00 -14.49 -2.69
CA GLU A 94 13.51 -15.48 -3.64
C GLU A 94 13.89 -16.79 -2.95
N GLY A 95 14.67 -16.72 -1.86
CA GLY A 95 15.03 -17.90 -1.06
C GLY A 95 13.82 -18.61 -0.43
N GLY A 96 12.74 -17.86 -0.15
CA GLY A 96 11.46 -18.40 0.30
C GLY A 96 10.56 -18.95 -0.80
N GLY A 97 10.98 -18.87 -2.07
CA GLY A 97 10.20 -19.34 -3.22
C GLY A 97 8.89 -18.59 -3.42
N LEU A 98 8.85 -17.28 -3.12
CA LEU A 98 7.66 -16.44 -3.17
C LEU A 98 7.66 -15.43 -4.34
N THR A 99 8.59 -15.57 -5.29
CA THR A 99 8.70 -14.72 -6.49
C THR A 99 7.53 -14.93 -7.46
N GLU A 100 7.05 -16.16 -7.60
CA GLU A 100 5.88 -16.47 -8.44
C GLU A 100 4.58 -16.47 -7.64
N ARG A 101 3.60 -15.68 -8.13
CA ARG A 101 2.23 -15.65 -7.59
C ARG A 101 1.31 -16.71 -8.20
N ARG A 102 1.69 -17.29 -9.34
CA ARG A 102 0.80 -18.14 -10.15
C ARG A 102 0.42 -19.40 -9.38
N GLY A 103 -0.87 -19.71 -9.35
CA GLY A 103 -1.40 -20.91 -8.69
C GLY A 103 -1.52 -20.81 -7.17
N ARG A 104 -1.21 -19.66 -6.57
CA ARG A 104 -1.36 -19.43 -5.12
C ARG A 104 -2.48 -18.43 -4.84
N SER A 105 -3.17 -18.64 -3.72
CA SER A 105 -4.15 -17.66 -3.24
C SER A 105 -3.46 -16.46 -2.57
N ASP A 106 -4.11 -15.30 -2.57
CA ASP A 106 -3.61 -14.11 -1.85
C ASP A 106 -3.36 -14.40 -0.36
N ARG A 107 -4.19 -15.24 0.26
CA ARG A 107 -4.04 -15.64 1.67
C ARG A 107 -2.80 -16.51 1.90
N GLU A 108 -2.56 -17.47 1.02
CA GLU A 108 -1.38 -18.33 1.07
C GLU A 108 -0.11 -17.51 0.91
N LEU A 109 -0.06 -16.64 -0.11
CA LEU A 109 1.05 -15.72 -0.34
C LEU A 109 1.30 -14.82 0.87
N SER A 110 0.25 -14.23 1.44
CA SER A 110 0.36 -13.35 2.60
C SER A 110 0.90 -14.07 3.83
N THR A 111 0.43 -15.30 4.08
CA THR A 111 0.88 -16.12 5.21
C THR A 111 2.33 -16.55 5.06
N ALA A 112 2.70 -17.03 3.87
CA ALA A 112 4.06 -17.47 3.58
C ALA A 112 5.05 -16.32 3.63
N TYR A 113 4.68 -15.15 3.07
CA TYR A 113 5.50 -13.94 3.15
C TYR A 113 5.72 -13.51 4.60
N PHE A 114 4.66 -13.48 5.41
CA PHE A 114 4.78 -13.08 6.81
C PHE A 114 5.72 -14.02 7.58
N ALA A 115 5.67 -15.32 7.29
CA ALA A 115 6.55 -16.30 7.92
C ALA A 115 8.04 -16.08 7.63
N LEU A 116 8.40 -15.36 6.55
CA LEU A 116 9.79 -14.97 6.30
C LEU A 116 10.31 -13.91 7.29
N GLY A 117 9.41 -13.21 7.98
CA GLY A 117 9.78 -12.15 8.93
C GLY A 117 10.45 -10.93 8.29
N VAL A 118 10.40 -10.82 6.96
CA VAL A 118 11.04 -9.75 6.18
C VAL A 118 10.35 -8.41 6.50
N PRO A 119 11.05 -7.44 7.10
CA PRO A 119 10.46 -6.13 7.33
C PRO A 119 10.26 -5.39 6.02
N CYS A 120 9.23 -4.53 5.98
CA CYS A 120 9.09 -3.51 4.95
C CYS A 120 10.40 -2.71 4.85
N PRO A 121 10.97 -2.51 3.65
CA PRO A 121 12.23 -1.76 3.49
C PRO A 121 12.20 -0.32 4.04
N PHE A 122 11.00 0.27 4.19
CA PHE A 122 10.79 1.58 4.79
C PHE A 122 10.61 1.58 6.32
N LEU A 123 10.62 0.42 6.97
CA LEU A 123 10.47 0.30 8.42
C LEU A 123 11.77 0.68 9.14
N GLU A 124 11.69 1.60 10.10
CA GLU A 124 12.80 2.07 10.93
C GLU A 124 12.33 2.33 12.34
N ASP A 125 13.04 1.80 13.33
CA ASP A 125 12.67 1.95 14.74
C ASP A 125 11.17 1.62 14.97
N GLU A 126 10.72 0.53 14.35
CA GLU A 126 9.34 0.07 14.32
C GLU A 126 8.32 1.15 13.85
N SER A 127 8.79 2.10 13.04
CA SER A 127 8.02 3.21 12.48
C SER A 127 8.20 3.32 10.97
N CYS A 128 7.14 3.68 10.24
CA CYS A 128 7.23 3.86 8.80
C CYS A 128 7.95 5.18 8.48
N SER A 129 9.13 5.10 7.86
CA SER A 129 9.91 6.28 7.47
C SER A 129 9.26 7.11 6.36
N ILE A 130 8.28 6.55 5.66
CA ILE A 130 7.48 7.22 4.64
C ILE A 130 6.02 7.34 5.06
N HIS A 131 5.71 7.48 6.35
CA HIS A 131 4.33 7.45 6.86
C HIS A 131 3.34 8.34 6.07
N PRO A 132 3.66 9.59 5.68
CA PRO A 132 2.77 10.41 4.85
C PRO A 132 2.52 9.85 3.45
N GLU A 133 3.47 9.10 2.90
CA GLU A 133 3.46 8.49 1.56
C GLU A 133 3.09 7.00 1.59
N ARG A 134 2.69 6.46 2.75
CA ARG A 134 2.37 5.04 2.90
C ARG A 134 1.29 4.60 1.90
N PRO A 135 1.40 3.38 1.34
CA PRO A 135 0.42 2.83 0.40
C PRO A 135 -1.01 2.89 0.94
N LEU A 136 -1.99 2.91 0.04
CA LEU A 136 -3.41 3.00 0.38
C LEU A 136 -3.83 1.85 1.30
N VAL A 137 -3.41 0.61 0.99
CA VAL A 137 -3.74 -0.58 1.80
C VAL A 137 -3.19 -0.50 3.23
N CYS A 138 -2.04 0.16 3.43
CA CYS A 138 -1.46 0.34 4.75
C CYS A 138 -2.26 1.33 5.62
N ARG A 139 -3.01 2.25 5.01
CA ARG A 139 -3.89 3.20 5.72
C ARG A 139 -5.13 2.52 6.25
N GLU A 140 -5.62 1.53 5.49
CA GLU A 140 -6.85 0.79 5.77
C GLU A 140 -6.66 -0.39 6.73
N TYR A 141 -5.44 -0.62 7.20
CA TYR A 141 -5.12 -1.68 8.15
C TYR A 141 -4.90 -1.09 9.54
N LEU A 142 -5.93 -1.20 10.37
CA LEU A 142 -5.96 -0.75 11.75
C LEU A 142 -6.59 -1.83 12.62
N VAL A 143 -6.20 -1.91 13.88
CA VAL A 143 -6.73 -2.89 14.83
C VAL A 143 -7.08 -2.23 16.16
N THR A 144 -8.06 -2.77 16.87
CA THR A 144 -8.42 -2.38 18.24
C THR A 144 -7.94 -3.40 19.29
N SER A 145 -7.51 -4.58 18.85
CA SER A 145 -6.84 -5.58 19.69
C SER A 145 -5.41 -5.15 20.05
N PRO A 146 -4.77 -5.71 21.10
CA PRO A 146 -3.38 -5.41 21.40
C PRO A 146 -2.45 -5.59 20.20
N ALA A 147 -1.60 -4.60 19.94
CA ALA A 147 -0.71 -4.55 18.77
C ALA A 147 0.22 -5.77 18.65
N ALA A 148 0.61 -6.38 19.77
CA ALA A 148 1.47 -7.56 19.79
C ALA A 148 0.86 -8.76 19.05
N LEU A 149 -0.47 -8.84 18.96
CA LEU A 149 -1.16 -9.92 18.23
C LEU A 149 -0.93 -9.84 16.71
N CYS A 150 -0.57 -8.66 16.19
CA CYS A 150 -0.26 -8.47 14.78
C CYS A 150 1.11 -9.04 14.37
N ALA A 151 1.92 -9.54 15.30
CA ALA A 151 3.28 -10.02 15.05
C ALA A 151 3.36 -11.47 14.53
N GLY A 152 2.23 -12.19 14.41
CA GLY A 152 2.20 -13.59 13.99
C GLY A 152 1.44 -13.82 12.66
N PRO A 153 1.84 -14.77 11.80
CA PRO A 153 1.22 -14.99 10.48
C PRO A 153 -0.25 -15.42 10.58
N LYS A 154 -0.65 -16.03 11.70
CA LYS A 154 -2.03 -16.46 11.95
C LYS A 154 -2.97 -15.31 12.33
N GLN A 155 -2.44 -14.17 12.80
CA GLN A 155 -3.19 -13.02 13.28
C GLN A 155 -4.32 -13.42 14.26
N GLU A 156 -4.05 -14.40 15.12
CA GLU A 156 -5.04 -14.95 16.04
C GLU A 156 -5.39 -13.92 17.12
N GLY A 157 -6.69 -13.71 17.35
CA GLY A 157 -7.19 -12.70 18.28
C GLY A 157 -7.05 -11.25 17.79
N VAL A 158 -6.60 -11.02 16.56
CA VAL A 158 -6.55 -9.68 15.98
C VAL A 158 -7.96 -9.20 15.64
N THR A 159 -8.32 -8.02 16.12
CA THR A 159 -9.60 -7.37 15.84
C THR A 159 -9.38 -6.19 14.90
N PRO A 160 -9.52 -6.38 13.57
CA PRO A 160 -9.35 -5.29 12.61
C PRO A 160 -10.52 -4.32 12.67
N VAL A 161 -10.24 -3.05 12.41
CA VAL A 161 -11.26 -2.04 12.13
C VAL A 161 -11.88 -2.36 10.77
N ALA A 162 -13.20 -2.39 10.70
CA ALA A 162 -13.95 -2.55 9.45
C ALA A 162 -13.86 -1.28 8.59
N VAL A 163 -12.73 -1.11 7.89
CA VAL A 163 -12.52 -0.04 6.90
C VAL A 163 -12.88 -0.59 5.51
N PRO A 164 -13.74 0.10 4.73
CA PRO A 164 -13.96 -0.23 3.32
C PRO A 164 -12.64 -0.25 2.53
N LYS A 165 -12.42 -1.29 1.73
CA LYS A 165 -11.14 -1.51 1.01
C LYS A 165 -11.06 -0.72 -0.30
N VAL A 166 -11.11 0.59 -0.17
CA VAL A 166 -11.09 1.56 -1.28
C VAL A 166 -9.76 1.52 -2.04
N SER A 167 -8.67 1.13 -1.37
CA SER A 167 -7.33 0.91 -1.94
C SER A 167 -7.34 -0.04 -3.14
N MET A 168 -8.27 -1.00 -3.18
CA MET A 168 -8.42 -1.93 -4.29
C MET A 168 -8.71 -1.24 -5.62
N ALA A 169 -9.35 -0.06 -5.59
CA ALA A 169 -9.68 0.70 -6.79
C ALA A 169 -8.45 1.31 -7.49
N ALA A 170 -7.29 1.38 -6.82
CA ALA A 170 -6.02 1.78 -7.43
C ALA A 170 -5.42 0.69 -8.32
N ARG A 171 -5.83 -0.58 -8.15
CA ARG A 171 -5.39 -1.69 -9.00
C ARG A 171 -5.91 -1.50 -10.42
N ARG A 172 -5.06 -1.69 -11.42
CA ARG A 172 -5.40 -1.53 -12.84
C ARG A 172 -5.85 -0.12 -13.22
N LEU A 173 -5.48 0.91 -12.43
CA LEU A 173 -5.89 2.28 -12.71
C LEU A 173 -5.39 2.74 -14.10
N GLN A 174 -4.21 2.25 -14.50
CA GLN A 174 -3.56 2.50 -15.77
C GLN A 174 -3.76 1.35 -16.79
N ASP A 175 -4.81 0.55 -16.63
CA ASP A 175 -5.15 -0.58 -17.52
C ASP A 175 -4.02 -1.61 -17.69
N GLU A 176 -3.17 -1.75 -16.66
CA GLU A 176 -2.09 -2.72 -16.61
C GLU A 176 -2.59 -4.19 -16.46
N LYS A 177 -1.78 -5.13 -16.98
CA LYS A 177 -2.08 -6.57 -16.94
C LYS A 177 -1.99 -7.14 -15.52
N ASP A 178 -0.93 -6.79 -14.80
CA ASP A 178 -0.72 -7.14 -13.40
C ASP A 178 -1.39 -6.12 -12.50
N ASP A 179 -2.23 -6.55 -11.59
CA ASP A 179 -3.04 -5.67 -10.75
C ASP A 179 -2.30 -5.13 -9.51
N TRP A 180 -1.28 -5.85 -9.02
CA TRP A 180 -0.40 -5.45 -7.92
C TRP A 180 0.91 -6.26 -7.88
N PHE A 181 1.90 -5.78 -7.12
CA PHE A 181 3.12 -6.51 -6.74
C PHE A 181 3.46 -6.26 -5.24
N PRO A 182 4.24 -7.11 -4.55
CA PRO A 182 4.62 -6.88 -3.15
C PRO A 182 5.51 -5.64 -3.01
N LEU A 183 5.22 -4.75 -2.06
CA LEU A 183 6.01 -3.53 -1.83
C LEU A 183 7.51 -3.83 -1.70
N ALA A 184 7.87 -4.90 -1.00
CA ALA A 184 9.26 -5.29 -0.81
C ALA A 184 10.00 -5.66 -2.10
N MET A 185 9.28 -5.87 -3.20
CA MET A 185 9.81 -6.11 -4.54
C MET A 185 9.84 -4.82 -5.40
N LEU A 186 9.68 -3.63 -4.82
CA LEU A 186 9.60 -2.36 -5.56
C LEU A 186 10.78 -2.15 -6.52
N MET A 187 12.01 -2.43 -6.09
CA MET A 187 13.20 -2.20 -6.92
C MET A 187 13.31 -3.26 -8.03
N ALA A 188 13.06 -4.53 -7.72
CA ALA A 188 12.91 -5.59 -8.72
C ALA A 188 11.85 -5.27 -9.77
N TRP A 189 10.67 -4.85 -9.34
CA TRP A 189 9.60 -4.41 -10.24
C TRP A 189 10.02 -3.19 -11.07
N ALA A 190 10.73 -2.22 -10.47
CA ALA A 190 11.21 -1.05 -11.19
C ALA A 190 12.18 -1.38 -12.34
N ARG A 191 12.93 -2.48 -12.23
CA ARG A 191 13.84 -2.98 -13.29
C ARG A 191 13.08 -3.54 -14.49
N THR A 192 11.91 -4.16 -14.28
CA THR A 192 11.14 -4.88 -15.32
C THR A 192 9.87 -4.15 -15.77
N ARG A 193 9.45 -3.09 -15.07
CA ARG A 193 8.21 -2.36 -15.36
C ARG A 193 8.18 -1.78 -16.77
N SER A 194 6.98 -1.67 -17.31
CA SER A 194 6.75 -0.82 -18.48
C SER A 194 7.05 0.65 -18.13
N ARG A 195 7.83 1.31 -18.99
CA ARG A 195 8.10 2.75 -18.90
C ARG A 195 7.12 3.59 -19.72
N LYS A 196 6.11 2.97 -20.34
CA LYS A 196 5.05 3.70 -21.06
C LYS A 196 4.27 4.53 -20.04
N VAL A 197 4.33 5.85 -20.18
CA VAL A 197 3.60 6.78 -19.31
C VAL A 197 2.30 7.19 -19.99
N GLU A 198 1.18 6.76 -19.42
CA GLU A 198 -0.12 7.28 -19.81
C GLU A 198 -0.40 8.56 -19.01
N ARG A 199 -0.92 9.57 -19.71
CA ARG A 199 -1.22 10.87 -19.09
C ARG A 199 -2.70 11.16 -19.26
N ARG A 200 -3.31 11.67 -18.18
CA ARG A 200 -4.69 12.14 -18.14
C ARG A 200 -4.76 13.32 -17.20
N THR A 201 -5.80 14.13 -17.31
CA THR A 201 -6.05 15.16 -16.30
C THR A 201 -6.28 14.51 -14.94
N GLY A 202 -5.96 15.22 -13.87
CA GLY A 202 -6.21 14.76 -12.51
C GLY A 202 -7.66 14.31 -12.29
N PRO A 203 -8.67 15.09 -12.72
CA PRO A 203 -10.07 14.68 -12.64
C PRO A 203 -10.38 13.36 -13.37
N GLU A 204 -9.82 13.10 -14.55
CA GLU A 204 -10.01 11.83 -15.25
C GLU A 204 -9.44 10.64 -14.48
N TRP A 205 -8.26 10.79 -13.85
CA TRP A 205 -7.70 9.73 -13.00
C TRP A 205 -8.57 9.45 -11.78
N VAL A 206 -9.04 10.50 -11.10
CA VAL A 206 -9.93 10.37 -9.94
C VAL A 206 -11.24 9.73 -10.34
N GLN A 207 -11.86 10.15 -11.45
CA GLN A 207 -13.10 9.54 -11.95
C GLN A 207 -12.93 8.05 -12.24
N ARG A 208 -11.79 7.64 -12.82
CA ARG A 208 -11.49 6.21 -13.05
C ARG A 208 -11.36 5.44 -11.73
N PHE A 209 -10.69 6.02 -10.74
CA PHE A 209 -10.60 5.44 -9.41
C PHE A 209 -11.99 5.27 -8.77
N LEU A 210 -12.81 6.31 -8.77
CA LEU A 210 -14.17 6.28 -8.21
C LEU A 210 -15.07 5.23 -8.91
N LYS A 211 -15.01 5.13 -10.24
CA LYS A 211 -15.74 4.10 -11.00
C LYS A 211 -15.32 2.68 -10.58
N ARG A 212 -14.03 2.47 -10.31
CA ARG A 212 -13.50 1.19 -9.84
C ARG A 212 -13.93 0.87 -8.40
N MET A 213 -14.07 1.87 -7.54
CA MET A 213 -14.61 1.69 -6.18
C MET A 213 -16.04 1.13 -6.22
N SER A 214 -16.90 1.67 -7.08
CA SER A 214 -18.28 1.19 -7.21
C SER A 214 -18.38 -0.24 -7.73
N SER A 215 -17.46 -0.67 -8.62
CA SER A 215 -17.43 -2.04 -9.14
C SER A 215 -16.79 -3.06 -8.20
N ALA A 216 -15.95 -2.62 -7.25
CA ALA A 216 -15.27 -3.49 -6.28
C ALA A 216 -16.16 -3.83 -5.06
N SER A 217 -17.34 -3.23 -4.98
CA SER A 217 -18.34 -3.48 -3.92
C SER A 217 -19.41 -4.50 -4.36
N SER A 218 -19.25 -5.12 -5.54
CA SER A 218 -20.11 -6.17 -6.10
C SER A 218 -19.45 -7.53 -6.05
#